data_AF-A0A922XIN6-F1
#
_entry.id   AF-A0A922XIN6-F1
#
_cell.length_a   1.000
_cell.length_b   1.000
_cell.length_c   1.000
_cell.angle_alpha   90.00
_cell.angle_beta   90.00
_cell.angle_gamma   90.00
#
_symmetry.space_group_name_H-M   'P 1'
#
loop_
_entity.id
_entity.type
_entity.pdbx_description
1 polymer ?
#
loop_
_entity_poly.entity_id
_entity_poly.type
_entity_poly.pdbx_seq_one_letter_code
_entity_poly.pdbx_strand_id
1 'polypeptide(L)'
;MSKPWLSSLLLVAEALAPWETASMARATEVVVAMSEGEEAIATVGDELVQFSLLATLAAGDYSGGAPLGEVLKFGDFGVGTFDGLDGEMIVLGGEIFQVVASGEVVRRDAQGATPFATVTFFEADGAIDHVSAASLTELDQTLDRRVPHDKRPFALKVTAEFEELTLRSAPPQRPPYRPLAEVIDQQRVWKRENVRGTLIGIRCPEWMGTLNVAGYHWHFLSDDRKVGGHVLDCRFSDGRAAYDECSSVLIRLPASASFGAIDMSGVSEADVDKIERQRGGK
;
A
#
# COMPACT_ATOMS: atom_id res chain seq x y z
N MET A 1 40.21 -39.01 11.00
CA MET A 1 39.74 -38.48 9.71
C MET A 1 38.63 -39.39 9.21
N SER A 2 37.38 -38.89 9.28
CA SER A 2 36.17 -39.29 8.51
C SER A 2 34.95 -38.94 9.37
N LYS A 3 34.19 -37.91 8.99
CA LYS A 3 32.93 -37.51 9.66
C LYS A 3 31.76 -38.32 9.06
N PRO A 4 30.91 -39.01 9.84
CA PRO A 4 29.49 -39.18 9.51
C PRO A 4 28.81 -37.81 9.71
N TRP A 5 27.70 -37.43 9.09
CA TRP A 5 26.34 -37.49 9.62
C TRP A 5 25.48 -36.86 8.50
N LEU A 6 24.72 -37.69 7.79
CA LEU A 6 23.74 -37.27 6.79
C LEU A 6 22.59 -38.27 6.92
N SER A 7 21.60 -37.94 7.75
CA SER A 7 20.25 -38.55 7.76
C SER A 7 19.47 -38.00 8.95
N SER A 8 18.48 -37.14 8.68
CA SER A 8 17.15 -37.17 9.30
C SER A 8 16.36 -35.96 8.82
N LEU A 9 15.59 -36.12 7.75
CA LEU A 9 14.51 -35.20 7.38
C LEU A 9 13.46 -36.02 6.63
N LEU A 10 12.60 -36.70 7.38
CA LEU A 10 11.33 -37.22 6.87
C LEU A 10 10.31 -37.36 8.00
N LEU A 11 9.08 -36.91 7.69
CA LEU A 11 7.80 -37.10 8.40
C LEU A 11 7.57 -36.28 9.69
N VAL A 12 6.69 -35.27 9.61
CA VAL A 12 5.27 -35.41 10.03
C VAL A 12 4.42 -34.50 9.13
N ALA A 13 3.52 -35.09 8.35
CA ALA A 13 2.41 -34.38 7.72
C ALA A 13 1.14 -35.02 8.26
N GLU A 14 0.34 -34.28 9.02
CA GLU A 14 -1.05 -34.67 9.32
C GLU A 14 -1.92 -33.44 9.66
N ALA A 15 -2.96 -33.27 8.83
CA ALA A 15 -4.26 -32.61 9.03
C ALA A 15 -4.32 -31.15 9.51
N LEU A 16 -4.37 -30.20 8.56
CA LEU A 16 -4.92 -28.85 8.74
C LEU A 16 -5.87 -28.46 7.59
N ALA A 17 -6.81 -27.56 7.87
CA ALA A 17 -7.95 -27.22 7.02
C ALA A 17 -7.52 -26.43 5.74
N PRO A 18 -8.31 -26.47 4.64
CA PRO A 18 -7.91 -25.95 3.32
C PRO A 18 -7.66 -24.42 3.20
N TRP A 19 -7.69 -23.67 4.30
CA TRP A 19 -7.35 -22.24 4.32
C TRP A 19 -6.00 -21.93 5.02
N GLU A 20 -5.34 -22.93 5.60
CA GLU A 20 -4.02 -22.78 6.26
C GLU A 20 -2.82 -23.12 5.36
N THR A 21 -3.04 -23.55 4.11
CA THR A 21 -1.94 -23.97 3.21
C THR A 21 -1.37 -22.86 2.32
N ALA A 22 -1.71 -21.59 2.55
CA ALA A 22 -1.15 -20.45 1.81
C ALA A 22 0.01 -19.74 2.53
N SER A 23 0.53 -20.29 3.62
CA SER A 23 1.79 -19.85 4.24
C SER A 23 2.73 -21.04 4.41
N MET A 24 3.32 -21.49 3.29
CA MET A 24 4.50 -22.34 3.33
C MET A 24 5.64 -21.65 2.60
N ALA A 25 6.54 -21.11 3.41
CA ALA A 25 7.95 -20.80 3.15
C ALA A 25 8.27 -19.99 1.89
N ARG A 26 8.45 -18.68 2.08
CA ARG A 26 9.50 -17.93 1.37
C ARG A 26 10.27 -17.04 2.33
N ALA A 27 11.19 -17.66 3.07
CA ALA A 27 12.39 -16.94 3.48
C ALA A 27 13.20 -16.72 2.20
N THR A 28 13.17 -15.50 1.66
CA THR A 28 14.14 -15.12 0.63
C THR A 28 15.43 -14.79 1.39
N GLU A 29 16.33 -15.76 1.51
CA GLU A 29 17.63 -15.55 2.13
C GLU A 29 18.42 -14.52 1.30
N VAL A 30 18.57 -13.30 1.83
CA VAL A 30 19.57 -12.37 1.32
C VAL A 30 20.86 -12.68 2.08
N VAL A 31 21.77 -13.40 1.43
CA VAL A 31 23.11 -13.63 1.97
C VAL A 31 23.88 -12.31 1.88
N VAL A 32 23.97 -11.58 2.99
CA VAL A 32 24.87 -10.43 3.11
C VAL A 32 26.27 -10.98 3.37
N ALA A 33 27.16 -10.86 2.39
CA ALA A 33 28.57 -11.22 2.56
C ALA A 33 29.26 -10.22 3.50
N MET A 34 29.26 -10.49 4.80
CA MET A 34 30.15 -9.86 5.76
C MET A 34 31.35 -10.78 6.02
N SER A 35 32.52 -10.18 6.19
CA SER A 35 33.80 -10.87 6.36
C SER A 35 33.77 -11.90 7.49
N GLU A 36 34.16 -13.13 7.14
CA GLU A 36 34.58 -14.24 8.01
C GLU A 36 33.72 -14.54 9.25
N GLY A 37 32.74 -15.45 9.08
CA GLY A 37 32.50 -16.49 10.09
C GLY A 37 31.19 -16.47 10.87
N GLU A 38 30.28 -15.53 10.63
CA GLU A 38 28.93 -15.55 11.21
C GLU A 38 27.88 -15.42 10.11
N GLU A 39 27.22 -16.54 9.78
CA GLU A 39 25.96 -16.53 9.04
C GLU A 39 24.87 -16.00 9.98
N ALA A 40 24.67 -14.68 9.96
CA ALA A 40 23.44 -14.10 10.49
C ALA A 40 22.33 -14.36 9.46
N ILE A 41 21.34 -15.18 9.83
CA ILE A 41 20.06 -15.19 9.14
C ILE A 41 19.45 -13.81 9.41
N ALA A 42 19.61 -12.87 8.49
CA ALA A 42 18.80 -11.67 8.49
C ALA A 42 17.37 -12.12 8.21
N THR A 43 16.52 -12.08 9.24
CA THR A 43 15.08 -12.01 9.01
C THR A 43 14.85 -10.91 8.00
N VAL A 44 14.19 -11.21 6.88
CA VAL A 44 13.66 -10.18 5.98
C VAL A 44 12.78 -9.32 6.89
N GLY A 45 13.24 -8.12 7.22
CA GLY A 45 12.52 -7.27 8.16
C GLY A 45 11.24 -6.77 7.51
N ASP A 46 10.24 -6.46 8.34
CA ASP A 46 9.01 -5.80 7.90
C ASP A 46 9.38 -4.38 7.44
N GLU A 47 9.57 -4.22 6.13
CA GLU A 47 10.07 -3.00 5.50
C GLU A 47 8.96 -2.34 4.69
N LEU A 48 8.69 -1.07 4.97
CA LEU A 48 7.88 -0.24 4.10
C LEU A 48 8.77 0.23 2.93
N VAL A 49 8.53 -0.31 1.75
CA VAL A 49 9.25 0.08 0.54
C VAL A 49 8.43 1.09 -0.25
N GLN A 50 9.02 2.26 -0.44
CA GLN A 50 8.44 3.36 -1.18
C GLN A 50 9.22 3.61 -2.47
N PHE A 51 8.50 3.78 -3.57
CA PHE A 51 9.07 4.20 -4.85
C PHE A 51 8.76 5.68 -5.05
N SER A 52 9.81 6.49 -5.24
CA SER A 52 9.73 7.96 -5.33
C SER A 52 9.29 8.64 -4.03
N LEU A 53 9.02 9.94 -4.10
CA LEU A 53 8.52 10.77 -3.00
C LEU A 53 7.11 11.27 -3.32
N LEU A 54 6.26 11.39 -2.30
CA LEU A 54 4.95 12.00 -2.52
C LEU A 54 5.09 13.47 -2.93
N ALA A 55 6.08 14.20 -2.40
CA ALA A 55 6.40 15.56 -2.82
C ALA A 55 6.68 15.68 -4.33
N THR A 56 7.41 14.73 -4.93
CA THR A 56 7.65 14.74 -6.38
C THR A 56 6.40 14.44 -7.20
N LEU A 57 5.57 13.51 -6.72
CA LEU A 57 4.28 13.26 -7.34
C LEU A 57 3.38 14.50 -7.27
N ALA A 58 3.29 15.13 -6.09
CA ALA A 58 2.51 16.33 -5.87
C ALA A 58 2.96 17.51 -6.76
N ALA A 59 4.26 17.61 -7.04
CA ALA A 59 4.81 18.62 -7.95
C ALA A 59 4.58 18.31 -9.44
N GLY A 60 4.10 17.11 -9.80
CA GLY A 60 3.75 16.73 -11.18
C GLY A 60 4.71 15.77 -11.88
N ASP A 61 5.64 15.12 -11.17
CA ASP A 61 6.51 14.09 -11.77
C ASP A 61 5.74 12.76 -11.93
N TYR A 62 4.91 12.69 -12.96
CA TYR A 62 4.02 11.55 -13.22
C TYR A 62 4.61 10.48 -14.13
N SER A 63 5.87 10.55 -14.56
CA SER A 63 6.37 9.64 -15.60
C SER A 63 7.80 9.16 -15.37
N GLY A 64 8.11 8.00 -15.94
CA GLY A 64 9.47 7.45 -15.86
C GLY A 64 9.79 6.91 -14.46
N GLY A 65 8.75 6.44 -13.77
CA GLY A 65 8.86 5.85 -12.44
C GLY A 65 9.34 4.40 -12.47
N ALA A 66 9.15 3.71 -11.36
CA ALA A 66 9.64 2.34 -11.18
C ALA A 66 8.79 1.33 -11.97
N PRO A 67 9.39 0.30 -12.60
CA PRO A 67 8.63 -0.76 -13.25
C PRO A 67 7.73 -1.52 -12.26
N LEU A 68 6.51 -1.88 -12.67
CA LEU A 68 5.58 -2.62 -11.79
C LEU A 68 6.13 -3.98 -11.33
N GLY A 69 6.85 -4.68 -12.21
CA GLY A 69 7.56 -5.91 -11.86
C GLY A 69 8.71 -5.72 -10.86
N GLU A 70 9.21 -4.50 -10.67
CA GLU A 70 10.14 -4.18 -9.59
C GLU A 70 9.38 -4.00 -8.27
N VAL A 71 8.23 -3.30 -8.27
CA VAL A 71 7.38 -3.11 -7.09
C VAL A 71 7.02 -4.44 -6.44
N LEU A 72 6.61 -5.45 -7.23
CA LEU A 72 6.25 -6.79 -6.72
C LEU A 72 7.41 -7.58 -6.10
N LYS A 73 8.66 -7.14 -6.26
CA LYS A 73 9.80 -7.76 -5.56
C LYS A 73 9.92 -7.31 -4.11
N PHE A 74 9.24 -6.22 -3.76
CA PHE A 74 9.35 -5.55 -2.46
C PHE A 74 8.05 -5.56 -1.66
N GLY A 75 6.96 -6.07 -2.21
CA GLY A 75 5.74 -6.23 -1.44
C GLY A 75 4.62 -6.91 -2.20
N ASP A 76 3.66 -7.42 -1.43
CA ASP A 76 2.43 -8.06 -1.89
C ASP A 76 1.17 -7.30 -1.45
N PHE A 77 1.36 -6.18 -0.73
CA PHE A 77 0.33 -5.34 -0.17
C PHE A 77 0.74 -3.87 -0.24
N GLY A 78 -0.17 -2.99 -0.69
CA GLY A 78 0.12 -1.55 -0.73
C GLY A 78 -0.72 -0.74 -1.71
N VAL A 79 -0.35 0.53 -1.85
CA VAL A 79 -1.10 1.55 -2.58
C VAL A 79 -0.17 2.41 -3.45
N GLY A 80 -0.72 3.14 -4.41
CA GLY A 80 0.04 4.04 -5.27
C GLY A 80 -0.77 4.53 -6.48
N THR A 81 -0.09 4.90 -7.55
CA THR A 81 -0.70 5.29 -8.83
C THR A 81 0.10 4.72 -10.01
N PHE A 82 -0.27 5.05 -11.25
CA PHE A 82 0.42 4.64 -12.47
C PHE A 82 1.04 5.84 -13.19
N ASP A 83 1.98 5.56 -14.10
CA ASP A 83 2.53 6.60 -14.98
C ASP A 83 1.41 7.40 -15.67
N GLY A 84 1.58 8.72 -15.72
CA GLY A 84 0.57 9.66 -16.16
C GLY A 84 -0.53 9.92 -15.12
N LEU A 85 -0.38 9.50 -13.86
CA LEU A 85 -1.45 9.56 -12.84
C LEU A 85 -2.73 8.86 -13.33
N ASP A 86 -2.56 7.77 -14.09
CA ASP A 86 -3.66 7.00 -14.67
C ASP A 86 -4.31 6.11 -13.60
N GLY A 87 -5.16 6.73 -12.78
CA GLY A 87 -5.91 6.05 -11.74
C GLY A 87 -5.10 5.52 -10.56
N GLU A 88 -5.74 4.65 -9.78
CA GLU A 88 -5.26 4.23 -8.46
C GLU A 88 -4.68 2.82 -8.50
N MET A 89 -3.53 2.61 -7.88
CA MET A 89 -2.90 1.31 -7.73
C MET A 89 -3.29 0.65 -6.42
N ILE A 90 -3.64 -0.63 -6.49
CA ILE A 90 -3.84 -1.49 -5.32
C ILE A 90 -2.98 -2.72 -5.51
N VAL A 91 -2.10 -2.99 -4.55
CA VAL A 91 -1.36 -4.25 -4.47
C VAL A 91 -2.01 -5.09 -3.37
N LEU A 92 -2.47 -6.29 -3.73
CA LEU A 92 -3.10 -7.20 -2.77
C LEU A 92 -2.86 -8.65 -3.18
N GLY A 93 -2.14 -9.40 -2.32
CA GLY A 93 -1.80 -10.80 -2.55
C GLY A 93 -0.82 -11.00 -3.69
N GLY A 94 0.07 -10.02 -3.90
CA GLY A 94 1.10 -10.07 -4.96
C GLY A 94 0.57 -9.79 -6.36
N GLU A 95 -0.68 -9.32 -6.48
CA GLU A 95 -1.29 -8.87 -7.72
C GLU A 95 -1.49 -7.34 -7.68
N ILE A 96 -1.34 -6.70 -8.85
CA ILE A 96 -1.56 -5.27 -9.03
C ILE A 96 -2.90 -5.04 -9.74
N PHE A 97 -3.71 -4.17 -9.16
CA PHE A 97 -4.97 -3.70 -9.73
C PHE A 97 -4.89 -2.20 -9.97
N GLN A 98 -5.30 -1.78 -11.16
CA GLN A 98 -5.53 -0.39 -11.47
C GLN A 98 -7.03 -0.10 -11.39
N VAL A 99 -7.39 0.95 -10.69
CA VAL A 99 -8.74 1.50 -10.72
C VAL A 99 -8.71 2.75 -11.58
N VAL A 100 -9.20 2.65 -12.81
CA VAL A 100 -9.21 3.78 -13.75
C VAL A 100 -10.33 4.78 -13.40
N ALA A 101 -10.29 5.98 -13.96
CA ALA A 101 -11.26 7.04 -13.67
C ALA A 101 -12.74 6.68 -13.96
N SER A 102 -13.02 5.67 -14.77
CA SER A 102 -14.39 5.16 -14.97
C SER A 102 -14.92 4.35 -13.77
N GLY A 103 -14.03 3.97 -12.85
CA GLY A 103 -14.27 3.05 -11.74
C GLY A 103 -14.10 1.57 -12.10
N GLU A 104 -13.72 1.27 -13.34
CA GLU A 104 -13.34 -0.08 -13.75
C GLU A 104 -12.03 -0.50 -13.08
N VAL A 105 -12.02 -1.74 -12.58
CA VAL A 105 -10.82 -2.37 -12.02
C VAL A 105 -10.18 -3.23 -13.11
N VAL A 106 -8.92 -2.93 -13.42
CA VAL A 106 -8.12 -3.65 -14.41
C VAL A 106 -6.96 -4.32 -13.69
N ARG A 107 -6.87 -5.65 -13.79
CA ARG A 107 -5.66 -6.36 -13.33
C ARG A 107 -4.50 -6.00 -14.25
N ARG A 108 -3.40 -5.52 -13.68
CA ARG A 108 -2.17 -5.23 -14.40
C ARG A 108 -1.20 -6.39 -14.28
N ASP A 109 -0.49 -6.68 -15.36
CA ASP A 109 0.68 -7.54 -15.32
C ASP A 109 1.89 -6.75 -14.81
N ALA A 110 3.07 -7.38 -14.82
CA ALA A 110 4.31 -6.73 -14.39
C ALA A 110 4.81 -5.63 -15.36
N GLN A 111 4.06 -5.31 -16.43
CA GLN A 111 4.43 -4.30 -17.42
C GLN A 111 3.88 -2.92 -17.05
N GLY A 112 4.59 -1.87 -17.46
CA GLY A 112 4.29 -0.49 -17.09
C GLY A 112 5.13 -0.01 -15.91
N ALA A 113 4.82 1.19 -15.43
CA ALA A 113 5.58 1.86 -14.38
C ALA A 113 4.67 2.66 -13.46
N THR A 114 5.22 2.99 -12.29
CA THR A 114 4.58 3.83 -11.29
C THR A 114 5.49 4.99 -10.88
N PRO A 115 4.98 6.24 -10.88
CA PRO A 115 5.72 7.38 -10.37
C PRO A 115 5.70 7.44 -8.84
N PHE A 116 4.80 6.69 -8.19
CA PHE A 116 4.70 6.60 -6.74
C PHE A 116 3.93 5.34 -6.30
N ALA A 117 4.55 4.54 -5.45
CA ALA A 117 3.91 3.41 -4.77
C ALA A 117 4.54 3.19 -3.41
N THR A 118 3.77 2.65 -2.47
CA THR A 118 4.22 2.24 -1.15
C THR A 118 3.71 0.82 -0.88
N VAL A 119 4.62 -0.12 -0.67
CA VAL A 119 4.32 -1.55 -0.53
C VAL A 119 5.11 -2.16 0.63
N THR A 120 4.59 -3.27 1.15
CA THR A 120 5.28 -4.18 2.07
C THR A 120 4.88 -5.61 1.75
N PHE A 121 5.60 -6.60 2.27
CA PHE A 121 5.09 -7.96 2.39
C PHE A 121 4.24 -8.03 3.66
N PHE A 122 2.93 -8.16 3.51
CA PHE A 122 2.01 -8.04 4.65
C PHE A 122 2.02 -9.31 5.51
N GLU A 123 2.51 -9.19 6.73
CA GLU A 123 2.46 -10.22 7.77
C GLU A 123 1.77 -9.65 9.02
N ALA A 124 0.60 -10.19 9.38
CA ALA A 124 -0.20 -9.61 10.45
C ALA A 124 0.44 -9.86 11.84
N ASP A 125 0.93 -8.80 12.48
CA ASP A 125 1.35 -8.81 13.89
C ASP A 125 0.17 -8.91 14.86
N GLY A 126 -0.99 -8.42 14.42
CA GLY A 126 -2.19 -8.43 15.24
C GLY A 126 -3.47 -8.30 14.43
N ALA A 127 -4.56 -8.71 15.08
CA ALA A 127 -5.90 -8.65 14.54
C ALA A 127 -6.87 -8.02 15.54
N ILE A 128 -7.90 -7.40 14.99
CA ILE A 128 -8.88 -6.61 15.69
C ILE A 128 -10.24 -7.01 15.12
N ASP A 129 -11.00 -7.79 15.89
CA ASP A 129 -12.35 -8.18 15.52
C ASP A 129 -13.37 -7.11 15.95
N HIS A 130 -14.56 -7.20 15.34
CA HIS A 130 -15.70 -6.32 15.60
C HIS A 130 -15.34 -4.84 15.48
N VAL A 131 -14.67 -4.49 14.38
CA VAL A 131 -14.46 -3.10 13.98
C VAL A 131 -15.72 -2.61 13.30
N SER A 132 -16.16 -1.41 13.67
CA SER A 132 -17.27 -0.70 13.03
C SER A 132 -16.86 0.75 12.84
N ALA A 133 -17.38 1.40 11.81
CA ALA A 133 -17.18 2.83 11.61
C ALA A 133 -18.35 3.43 10.84
N ALA A 134 -18.82 4.59 11.27
CA ALA A 134 -19.81 5.39 10.54
C ALA A 134 -19.18 6.37 9.53
N SER A 135 -17.85 6.53 9.58
CA SER A 135 -17.05 7.33 8.64
C SER A 135 -15.60 6.86 8.62
N LEU A 136 -14.83 7.26 7.60
CA LEU A 136 -13.38 7.01 7.55
C LEU A 136 -12.64 7.68 8.71
N THR A 137 -13.13 8.84 9.17
CA THR A 137 -12.58 9.50 10.36
C THR A 137 -12.74 8.65 11.61
N GLU A 138 -13.89 8.02 11.79
CA GLU A 138 -14.14 7.15 12.93
C GLU A 138 -13.36 5.85 12.84
N LEU A 139 -13.15 5.33 11.63
CA LEU A 139 -12.27 4.18 11.40
C LEU A 139 -10.85 4.48 11.88
N ASP A 140 -10.26 5.58 11.39
CA ASP A 140 -8.90 5.99 11.76
C ASP A 140 -8.77 6.17 13.28
N GLN A 141 -9.73 6.85 13.91
CA GLN A 141 -9.76 7.02 15.37
C GLN A 141 -9.90 5.69 16.13
N THR A 142 -10.64 4.74 15.58
CA THR A 142 -10.80 3.41 16.18
C THR A 142 -9.52 2.60 16.09
N LEU A 143 -8.82 2.69 14.96
CA LEU A 143 -7.53 2.05 14.76
C LEU A 143 -6.44 2.70 15.61
N ASP A 144 -6.41 4.02 15.75
CA ASP A 144 -5.46 4.72 16.63
C ASP A 144 -5.57 4.30 18.10
N ARG A 145 -6.76 3.89 18.54
CA ARG A 145 -6.98 3.39 19.91
C ARG A 145 -6.59 1.93 20.09
N ARG A 146 -6.52 1.14 19.02
CA ARG A 146 -6.45 -0.34 19.08
C ARG A 146 -5.18 -0.92 18.45
N VAL A 147 -4.52 -0.18 17.55
CA VAL A 147 -3.22 -0.51 16.96
C VAL A 147 -2.13 0.18 17.80
N PRO A 148 -0.95 -0.44 18.02
CA PRO A 148 0.15 0.21 18.73
C PRO A 148 0.43 1.63 18.24
N HIS A 149 0.63 2.55 19.17
CA HIS A 149 0.96 3.94 18.86
C HIS A 149 2.49 4.09 18.83
N ASP A 150 3.09 3.76 17.69
CA ASP A 150 4.53 3.91 17.44
C ASP A 150 4.77 5.06 16.45
N LYS A 151 6.00 5.59 16.43
CA LYS A 151 6.54 6.43 15.37
C LYS A 151 6.98 5.60 14.16
N ARG A 152 6.47 4.38 13.98
CA ARG A 152 6.73 3.50 12.84
C ARG A 152 5.54 3.52 11.88
N PRO A 153 5.76 3.23 10.59
CA PRO A 153 4.66 2.99 9.67
C PRO A 153 3.95 1.67 9.97
N PHE A 154 2.69 1.59 9.57
CA PHE A 154 1.91 0.35 9.63
C PHE A 154 1.22 0.09 8.29
N ALA A 155 1.18 -1.17 7.87
CA ALA A 155 0.23 -1.62 6.87
C ALA A 155 -1.03 -2.14 7.57
N LEU A 156 -2.22 -1.80 7.05
CA LEU A 156 -3.49 -2.14 7.65
C LEU A 156 -4.44 -2.71 6.63
N LYS A 157 -5.01 -3.87 6.94
CA LYS A 157 -5.99 -4.57 6.11
C LYS A 157 -7.32 -4.64 6.85
N VAL A 158 -8.36 -4.03 6.31
CA VAL A 158 -9.71 -4.08 6.89
C VAL A 158 -10.67 -4.78 5.94
N THR A 159 -11.26 -5.89 6.37
CA THR A 159 -12.26 -6.62 5.58
C THR A 159 -13.63 -6.45 6.22
N ALA A 160 -14.62 -6.06 5.42
CA ALA A 160 -15.99 -5.86 5.86
C ALA A 160 -16.97 -5.93 4.69
N GLU A 161 -18.26 -5.98 5.02
CA GLU A 161 -19.32 -5.55 4.11
C GLU A 161 -19.62 -4.08 4.37
N PHE A 162 -19.37 -3.25 3.37
CA PHE A 162 -19.53 -1.81 3.49
C PHE A 162 -20.93 -1.40 3.06
N GLU A 163 -21.66 -0.81 4.00
CA GLU A 163 -22.98 -0.23 3.78
C GLU A 163 -22.90 0.95 2.82
N GLU A 164 -21.90 1.81 3.01
CA GLU A 164 -21.58 2.93 2.13
C GLU A 164 -20.07 3.06 1.95
N LEU A 165 -19.64 3.33 0.72
CA LEU A 165 -18.26 3.66 0.36
C LEU A 165 -18.27 4.85 -0.59
N THR A 166 -17.43 5.85 -0.30
CA THR A 166 -17.13 6.93 -1.24
C THR A 166 -15.69 6.75 -1.72
N LEU A 167 -15.54 6.54 -3.02
CA LEU A 167 -14.27 6.23 -3.66
C LEU A 167 -13.96 7.27 -4.74
N ARG A 168 -12.69 7.40 -5.09
CA ARG A 168 -12.24 8.18 -6.24
C ARG A 168 -11.20 7.46 -7.09
N SER A 169 -11.00 7.99 -8.30
CA SER A 169 -9.83 7.73 -9.14
C SER A 169 -9.46 8.94 -9.98
N ALA A 170 -8.16 9.18 -10.14
CA ALA A 170 -7.62 10.21 -11.02
C ALA A 170 -7.71 9.84 -12.52
N PRO A 171 -8.09 10.76 -13.42
CA PRO A 171 -7.97 10.55 -14.86
C PRO A 171 -6.50 10.68 -15.31
N PRO A 172 -6.12 9.99 -16.41
CA PRO A 172 -4.77 10.08 -16.95
C PRO A 172 -4.44 11.50 -17.40
N GLN A 173 -3.27 11.97 -16.97
CA GLN A 173 -2.67 13.24 -17.34
C GLN A 173 -1.75 13.07 -18.55
N ARG A 174 -1.44 14.19 -19.21
CA ARG A 174 -0.50 14.23 -20.34
C ARG A 174 0.48 15.37 -20.18
N PRO A 175 1.71 15.26 -20.72
CA PRO A 175 2.64 16.38 -20.74
C PRO A 175 2.06 17.61 -21.45
N PRO A 176 2.40 18.83 -21.01
CA PRO A 176 3.16 19.12 -19.78
C PRO A 176 2.33 18.80 -18.53
N TYR A 177 2.91 18.03 -17.60
CA TYR A 177 2.24 17.69 -16.35
C TYR A 177 2.14 18.91 -15.44
N ARG A 178 1.02 18.99 -14.71
CA ARG A 178 0.73 20.05 -13.76
C ARG A 178 0.78 19.48 -12.34
N PRO A 179 1.02 20.31 -11.31
CA PRO A 179 0.96 19.88 -9.92
C PRO A 179 -0.37 19.19 -9.59
N LEU A 180 -0.32 18.24 -8.65
CA LEU A 180 -1.45 17.39 -8.28
C LEU A 180 -2.64 18.21 -7.78
N ALA A 181 -2.37 19.27 -7.02
CA ALA A 181 -3.39 20.20 -6.54
C ALA A 181 -4.18 20.91 -7.66
N GLU A 182 -3.62 21.04 -8.88
CA GLU A 182 -4.29 21.66 -10.02
C GLU A 182 -5.12 20.68 -10.85
N VAL A 183 -4.88 19.37 -10.70
CA VAL A 183 -5.56 18.32 -11.46
C VAL A 183 -6.51 17.49 -10.62
N ILE A 184 -6.44 17.57 -9.29
CA ILE A 184 -7.26 16.77 -8.38
C ILE A 184 -8.76 17.00 -8.54
N ASP A 185 -9.18 18.22 -8.94
CA ASP A 185 -10.59 18.53 -9.21
C ASP A 185 -11.14 17.78 -10.43
N GLN A 186 -10.27 17.16 -11.24
CA GLN A 186 -10.65 16.32 -12.39
C GLN A 186 -10.93 14.86 -11.98
N GLN A 187 -10.66 14.49 -10.73
CA GLN A 187 -10.93 13.17 -10.20
C GLN A 187 -12.39 12.77 -10.41
N ARG A 188 -12.62 11.48 -10.53
CA ARG A 188 -13.97 10.91 -10.56
C ARG A 188 -14.27 10.34 -9.19
N VAL A 189 -15.37 10.80 -8.60
CA VAL A 189 -15.85 10.34 -7.29
C VAL A 189 -17.14 9.55 -7.50
N TRP A 190 -17.28 8.42 -6.83
CA TRP A 190 -18.50 7.63 -6.84
C TRP A 190 -18.82 7.02 -5.49
N LYS A 191 -20.10 6.79 -5.25
CA LYS A 191 -20.61 6.06 -4.10
C LYS A 191 -20.95 4.63 -4.47
N ARG A 192 -20.76 3.72 -3.52
CA ARG A 192 -21.16 2.32 -3.59
C ARG A 192 -21.82 1.94 -2.28
N GLU A 193 -22.77 1.03 -2.37
CA GLU A 193 -23.53 0.55 -1.23
C GLU A 193 -23.53 -0.97 -1.24
N ASN A 194 -23.52 -1.57 -0.06
CA ASN A 194 -23.58 -3.02 0.15
C ASN A 194 -22.51 -3.77 -0.67
N VAL A 195 -21.26 -3.31 -0.57
CA VAL A 195 -20.12 -3.92 -1.25
C VAL A 195 -19.21 -4.56 -0.24
N ARG A 196 -18.97 -5.86 -0.41
CA ARG A 196 -17.97 -6.60 0.37
C ARG A 196 -16.58 -6.44 -0.24
N GLY A 197 -15.59 -6.21 0.58
CA GLY A 197 -14.21 -6.06 0.11
C GLY A 197 -13.20 -5.81 1.21
N THR A 198 -12.06 -5.31 0.76
CA THR A 198 -10.88 -5.05 1.58
C THR A 198 -10.46 -3.60 1.42
N LEU A 199 -10.22 -2.91 2.54
CA LEU A 199 -9.41 -1.69 2.59
C LEU A 199 -7.94 -2.07 2.74
N ILE A 200 -7.10 -1.45 1.92
CA ILE A 200 -5.65 -1.58 1.88
C ILE A 200 -5.10 -0.23 2.34
N GLY A 201 -4.49 -0.19 3.52
CA GLY A 201 -4.06 1.05 4.16
C GLY A 201 -2.58 1.07 4.49
N ILE A 202 -1.97 2.23 4.34
CA ILE A 202 -0.67 2.55 4.94
C ILE A 202 -0.88 3.70 5.93
N ARG A 203 -0.43 3.53 7.17
CA ARG A 203 -0.40 4.58 8.18
C ARG A 203 1.03 5.04 8.39
N CYS A 204 1.39 6.22 7.90
CA CYS A 204 2.71 6.80 8.14
C CYS A 204 2.70 7.73 9.38
N PRO A 205 3.78 7.73 10.17
CA PRO A 205 3.95 8.67 11.28
C PRO A 205 4.16 10.11 10.78
N GLU A 206 3.85 11.10 11.62
CA GLU A 206 3.91 12.53 11.27
C GLU A 206 5.29 12.96 10.73
N TRP A 207 6.39 12.39 11.22
CA TRP A 207 7.74 12.76 10.78
C TRP A 207 8.03 12.41 9.32
N MET A 208 7.23 11.52 8.70
CA MET A 208 7.37 11.25 7.26
C MET A 208 6.86 12.42 6.41
N GLY A 209 6.09 13.36 6.97
CA GLY A 209 5.71 14.63 6.31
C GLY A 209 5.29 14.45 4.86
N THR A 210 5.99 15.12 3.94
CA THR A 210 5.76 15.04 2.47
C THR A 210 6.56 13.94 1.76
N LEU A 211 7.29 13.09 2.49
CA LEU A 211 7.90 11.89 1.90
C LEU A 211 6.81 10.90 1.47
N ASN A 212 5.77 10.74 2.28
CA ASN A 212 4.56 9.93 2.02
C ASN A 212 3.31 10.72 2.49
N VAL A 213 2.16 10.06 2.66
CA VAL A 213 0.96 10.64 3.28
C VAL A 213 1.04 10.44 4.79
N ALA A 214 1.21 11.52 5.56
CA ALA A 214 1.15 11.45 7.01
C ALA A 214 -0.25 11.03 7.50
N GLY A 215 -0.30 10.10 8.46
CA GLY A 215 -1.55 9.46 8.87
C GLY A 215 -1.96 8.34 7.92
N TYR A 216 -3.26 8.10 7.78
CA TYR A 216 -3.79 7.00 7.00
C TYR A 216 -4.01 7.35 5.52
N HIS A 217 -3.59 6.45 4.65
CA HIS A 217 -3.83 6.46 3.21
C HIS A 217 -4.48 5.13 2.81
N TRP A 218 -5.73 5.19 2.36
CA TRP A 218 -6.58 4.02 2.15
C TRP A 218 -7.02 3.87 0.70
N HIS A 219 -6.81 2.68 0.14
CA HIS A 219 -7.48 2.22 -1.07
C HIS A 219 -8.46 1.10 -0.74
N PHE A 220 -9.40 0.82 -1.65
CA PHE A 220 -10.39 -0.24 -1.51
C PHE A 220 -10.41 -1.15 -2.74
N LEU A 221 -10.60 -2.45 -2.51
CA LEU A 221 -10.87 -3.44 -3.56
C LEU A 221 -11.97 -4.40 -3.10
N SER A 222 -13.04 -4.49 -3.90
CA SER A 222 -14.13 -5.45 -3.71
C SER A 222 -13.68 -6.90 -3.90
N ASP A 223 -14.37 -7.84 -3.24
CA ASP A 223 -14.06 -9.28 -3.31
C ASP A 223 -14.13 -9.82 -4.75
N ASP A 224 -15.09 -9.34 -5.55
CA ASP A 224 -15.26 -9.74 -6.95
C ASP A 224 -14.36 -8.98 -7.93
N ARG A 225 -13.50 -8.08 -7.40
CA ARG A 225 -12.50 -7.29 -8.12
C ARG A 225 -13.09 -6.38 -9.19
N LYS A 226 -14.34 -5.90 -9.04
CA LYS A 226 -14.99 -4.99 -10.02
C LYS A 226 -15.14 -3.55 -9.56
N VAL A 227 -15.05 -3.34 -8.26
CA VAL A 227 -15.11 -2.02 -7.61
C VAL A 227 -13.82 -1.79 -6.83
N GLY A 228 -13.23 -0.61 -6.99
CA GLY A 228 -12.12 -0.17 -6.17
C GLY A 228 -11.94 1.34 -6.20
N GLY A 229 -10.85 1.83 -5.61
CA GLY A 229 -10.38 3.21 -5.73
C GLY A 229 -9.74 3.72 -4.44
N HIS A 230 -9.31 4.97 -4.45
CA HIS A 230 -8.88 5.69 -3.26
C HIS A 230 -10.09 6.02 -2.39
N VAL A 231 -9.99 5.84 -1.07
CA VAL A 231 -11.13 5.90 -0.16
C VAL A 231 -11.26 7.30 0.44
N LEU A 232 -12.42 7.91 0.24
CA LEU A 232 -12.76 9.23 0.78
C LEU A 232 -13.66 9.12 2.01
N ASP A 233 -14.53 8.11 2.05
CA ASP A 233 -15.37 7.82 3.21
C ASP A 233 -15.86 6.36 3.22
N CYS A 234 -16.22 5.83 4.38
CA CYS A 234 -16.77 4.48 4.53
C CYS A 234 -17.74 4.35 5.70
N ARG A 235 -18.74 3.46 5.58
CA ARG A 235 -19.60 3.01 6.67
C ARG A 235 -19.75 1.50 6.67
N PHE A 236 -19.57 0.88 7.82
CA PHE A 236 -19.80 -0.55 8.06
C PHE A 236 -20.01 -0.84 9.54
N SER A 237 -20.83 -1.84 9.84
CA SER A 237 -21.23 -2.19 11.22
C SER A 237 -20.42 -3.32 11.86
N ASP A 238 -19.77 -4.18 11.06
CA ASP A 238 -18.92 -5.26 11.56
C ASP A 238 -17.84 -5.59 10.53
N GLY A 239 -16.62 -5.74 11.00
CA GLY A 239 -15.44 -5.95 10.17
C GLY A 239 -14.27 -6.44 11.00
N ARG A 240 -13.25 -6.93 10.29
CA ARG A 240 -12.00 -7.39 10.89
C ARG A 240 -10.85 -6.58 10.34
N ALA A 241 -10.08 -5.98 11.22
CA ALA A 241 -8.82 -5.32 10.86
C ALA A 241 -7.63 -6.20 11.26
N ALA A 242 -6.59 -6.18 10.44
CA ALA A 242 -5.28 -6.71 10.75
C ALA A 242 -4.24 -5.61 10.51
N TYR A 243 -3.19 -5.58 11.31
CA TYR A 243 -2.11 -4.62 11.18
C TYR A 243 -0.76 -5.32 11.20
N ASP A 244 0.20 -4.67 10.57
CA ASP A 244 1.59 -5.10 10.37
C ASP A 244 2.47 -3.85 10.58
N GLU A 245 3.39 -3.92 11.53
CA GLU A 245 4.32 -2.86 11.89
C GLU A 245 5.58 -2.91 11.05
N CYS A 246 5.81 -1.88 10.23
CA CYS A 246 7.03 -1.79 9.44
C CYS A 246 8.20 -1.27 10.29
N SER A 247 9.12 -2.15 10.63
CA SER A 247 10.34 -1.85 11.40
C SER A 247 11.36 -0.96 10.68
N SER A 248 11.27 -0.84 9.35
CA SER A 248 12.17 -0.05 8.52
C SER A 248 11.45 0.61 7.34
N VAL A 249 12.09 1.63 6.76
CA VAL A 249 11.60 2.33 5.57
C VAL A 249 12.73 2.40 4.54
N LEU A 250 12.47 1.88 3.34
CA LEU A 250 13.35 2.02 2.17
C LEU A 250 12.69 2.90 1.12
N ILE A 251 13.33 4.02 0.81
CA ILE A 251 12.89 4.92 -0.24
C ILE A 251 13.79 4.72 -1.47
N ARG A 252 13.19 4.25 -2.56
CA ARG A 252 13.84 4.09 -3.86
C ARG A 252 13.61 5.33 -4.70
N LEU A 253 14.64 6.16 -4.82
CA LEU A 253 14.58 7.40 -5.60
C LEU A 253 14.71 7.10 -7.11
N PRO A 254 13.90 7.74 -7.97
CA PRO A 254 14.04 7.64 -9.42
C PRO A 254 15.40 8.15 -9.89
N ALA A 255 15.95 7.50 -10.93
CA ALA A 255 17.14 7.98 -11.64
C ALA A 255 16.80 8.91 -12.83
N SER A 256 15.53 9.30 -12.98
CA SER A 256 15.05 10.09 -14.10
C SER A 256 15.56 11.53 -14.05
N ALA A 257 15.74 12.14 -15.22
CA ALA A 257 16.11 13.55 -15.30
C ALA A 257 15.00 14.48 -14.76
N SER A 258 13.73 14.07 -14.85
CA SER A 258 12.60 14.82 -14.29
C SER A 258 12.69 14.91 -12.77
N PHE A 259 13.00 13.80 -12.09
CA PHE A 259 13.20 13.77 -10.64
C PHE A 259 14.33 14.70 -10.19
N GLY A 260 15.44 14.74 -10.93
CA GLY A 260 16.57 15.64 -10.62
C GLY A 260 16.29 17.13 -10.88
N ALA A 261 15.27 17.46 -11.67
CA ALA A 261 14.96 18.82 -12.09
C ALA A 261 13.71 19.41 -11.42
N ILE A 262 12.87 18.58 -10.78
CA ILE A 262 11.60 19.03 -10.23
C ILE A 262 11.79 19.87 -8.95
N ASP A 263 11.09 21.00 -8.90
CA ASP A 263 11.07 21.86 -7.71
C ASP A 263 9.94 21.42 -6.77
N MET A 264 10.33 20.89 -5.61
CA MET A 264 9.40 20.45 -4.56
C MET A 264 9.15 21.53 -3.49
N SER A 265 9.82 22.69 -3.55
CA SER A 265 9.78 23.69 -2.48
C SER A 265 8.39 24.29 -2.25
N GLY A 266 7.52 24.22 -3.26
CA GLY A 266 6.13 24.66 -3.18
C GLY A 266 5.15 23.61 -2.63
N VAL A 267 5.59 22.38 -2.33
CA VAL A 267 4.71 21.32 -1.83
C VAL A 267 4.68 21.32 -0.30
N SER A 268 3.51 21.59 0.27
CA SER A 268 3.28 21.52 1.71
C SER A 268 2.49 20.27 2.14
N GLU A 269 2.54 19.93 3.42
CA GLU A 269 1.68 18.89 4.00
C GLU A 269 0.19 19.22 3.82
N ALA A 270 -0.18 20.50 3.87
CA ALA A 270 -1.55 20.93 3.64
C ALA A 270 -2.02 20.66 2.21
N ASP A 271 -1.12 20.77 1.22
CA ASP A 271 -1.42 20.40 -0.16
C ASP A 271 -1.63 18.89 -0.29
N VAL A 272 -0.73 18.10 0.32
CA VAL A 272 -0.85 16.64 0.38
C VAL A 272 -2.16 16.21 1.05
N ASP A 273 -2.51 16.77 2.20
CA ASP A 273 -3.75 16.46 2.92
C ASP A 273 -4.99 16.85 2.10
N LYS A 274 -4.97 18.01 1.45
CA LYS A 274 -6.06 18.45 0.55
C LYS A 274 -6.23 17.49 -0.63
N ILE A 275 -5.15 16.89 -1.10
CA ILE A 275 -5.19 15.92 -2.19
C ILE A 275 -5.66 14.57 -1.66
N GLU A 276 -5.01 14.00 -0.65
CA GLU A 276 -5.16 12.58 -0.28
C GLU A 276 -6.21 12.33 0.80
N ARG A 277 -6.63 13.36 1.54
CA ARG A 277 -7.51 13.23 2.71
C ARG A 277 -8.76 14.10 2.58
N GLN A 278 -9.35 14.15 1.38
CA GLN A 278 -10.68 14.75 1.16
C GLN A 278 -11.77 13.90 1.84
N ARG A 279 -11.85 13.99 3.16
CA ARG A 279 -12.85 13.27 3.94
C ARG A 279 -14.22 13.86 3.67
N GLY A 280 -15.22 13.00 3.45
CA GLY A 280 -16.60 13.40 3.20
C GLY A 280 -17.12 14.40 4.23
N GLY A 281 -17.23 15.66 3.83
CA GLY A 281 -18.06 16.65 4.53
C GLY A 281 -19.52 16.40 4.20
N LYS A 282 -20.38 16.51 5.21
CA LYS A 282 -21.85 16.42 5.11
C LYS A 282 -22.44 17.17 3.93
#